data_AF-A0A953BRM1-F1
#
_entry.id   AF-A0A953BRM1-F1
#
_cell.length_a   1.000
_cell.length_b   1.000
_cell.length_c   1.000
_cell.angle_alpha   90.00
_cell.angle_beta   90.00
_cell.angle_gamma   90.00
#
_symmetry.space_group_name_H-M   'P 1'
#
loop_
_entity.id
_entity.type
_entity.pdbx_description
1 polymer ?
#
loop_
_entity_poly.entity_id
_entity_poly.type
_entity_poly.pdbx_seq_one_letter_code
_entity_poly.pdbx_strand_id
1 'polypeptide(L)'
;MADQPPVVPSPDSFDHWLKEHQWGFTADARGGAWAYEVRHPVWRIYPNAAAEVGLEFGRVYGPAWADLEGARPASVVLAEGSGVEVHPRRRVG
;
A
#
# COMPACT_ATOMS: atom_id res chain seq x y z
N MET A 1 11.35 13.45 -11.56
CA MET A 1 11.93 13.15 -10.23
C MET A 1 11.19 14.02 -9.22
N ALA A 2 11.06 13.60 -7.97
CA ALA A 2 10.47 14.46 -6.95
C ALA A 2 11.45 15.62 -6.67
N ASP A 3 11.05 16.85 -6.99
CA ASP A 3 11.90 18.04 -6.87
C ASP A 3 11.99 18.58 -5.44
N GLN A 4 11.35 17.90 -4.48
CA GLN A 4 11.26 18.30 -3.08
C GLN A 4 11.72 17.15 -2.17
N PRO A 5 12.33 17.46 -1.02
CA PRO A 5 12.70 16.45 -0.03
C PRO A 5 11.45 15.76 0.53
N PRO A 6 11.57 14.51 0.99
CA PRO A 6 10.42 13.79 1.52
C PRO A 6 9.97 14.42 2.84
N VAL A 7 8.69 14.38 3.16
CA VAL A 7 8.09 14.98 4.37
C VAL A 7 7.31 13.95 5.16
N VAL A 8 7.25 14.10 6.49
CA VAL A 8 6.34 13.28 7.30
C VAL A 8 4.90 13.74 6.99
N PRO A 9 4.01 12.86 6.49
CA PRO A 9 2.64 13.24 6.21
C PRO A 9 1.87 13.53 7.51
N SER A 10 0.86 14.40 7.43
CA SER A 10 -0.02 14.68 8.58
C SER A 10 -0.75 13.40 9.02
N PRO A 11 -0.93 13.14 10.33
CA PRO A 11 -1.70 11.99 10.82
C PRO A 11 -3.13 11.92 10.27
N ASP A 12 -3.74 13.07 9.97
CA ASP A 12 -5.10 13.15 9.41
C ASP A 12 -5.15 13.05 7.87
N SER A 13 -4.00 12.83 7.21
CA SER A 13 -3.93 12.75 5.75
C SER A 13 -4.28 11.37 5.22
N PHE A 14 -4.83 11.33 4.01
CA PHE A 14 -5.07 10.08 3.28
C PHE A 14 -3.77 9.29 3.08
N ASP A 15 -2.67 9.97 2.79
CA ASP A 15 -1.38 9.31 2.58
C ASP A 15 -0.93 8.60 3.86
N HIS A 16 -1.05 9.25 5.02
CA HIS A 16 -0.75 8.61 6.31
C HIS A 16 -1.66 7.39 6.52
N TRP A 17 -2.97 7.58 6.46
CA TRP A 17 -3.94 6.50 6.63
C TRP A 17 -3.68 5.29 5.72
N LEU A 18 -3.37 5.52 4.44
CA LEU A 18 -3.15 4.46 3.45
C LEU A 18 -1.96 3.56 3.81
N LYS A 19 -0.91 4.12 4.42
CA LYS A 19 0.35 3.41 4.67
C LYS A 19 0.42 2.75 6.04
N GLU A 20 -0.27 3.29 7.04
CA GLU A 20 -0.15 2.85 8.45
C GLU A 20 -1.03 1.62 8.78
N HIS A 21 -1.10 0.64 7.87
CA HIS A 21 -1.85 -0.61 8.07
C HIS A 21 -0.99 -1.63 8.84
N GLN A 22 -1.28 -1.79 10.13
CA GLN A 22 -0.46 -2.61 11.03
C GLN A 22 -0.77 -4.12 10.98
N TRP A 23 -1.95 -4.52 10.50
CA TRP A 23 -2.39 -5.93 10.55
C TRP A 23 -2.56 -6.52 9.17
N GLY A 24 -1.87 -7.63 8.92
CA GLY A 24 -2.09 -8.49 7.77
C GLY A 24 -2.87 -9.74 8.16
N PHE A 25 -3.74 -10.22 7.27
CA PHE A 25 -4.58 -11.39 7.51
C PHE A 25 -4.37 -12.44 6.41
N THR A 26 -4.34 -13.71 6.82
CA THR A 26 -4.21 -14.84 5.90
C THR A 26 -5.15 -15.96 6.33
N ALA A 27 -5.71 -16.68 5.36
CA ALA A 27 -6.44 -17.93 5.60
C ALA A 27 -5.57 -19.14 5.25
N ASP A 28 -5.72 -20.24 5.99
CA ASP A 28 -5.19 -21.53 5.59
C ASP A 28 -6.24 -22.38 4.85
N ALA A 29 -5.79 -23.43 4.17
CA ALA A 29 -6.64 -24.32 3.37
C ALA A 29 -7.70 -25.08 4.20
N ARG A 30 -7.58 -25.10 5.54
CA ARG A 30 -8.51 -25.75 6.46
C ARG A 30 -9.50 -24.75 7.08
N GLY A 31 -9.53 -23.52 6.59
CA GLY A 31 -10.43 -22.46 7.06
C GLY A 31 -9.96 -21.74 8.33
N GLY A 32 -8.70 -21.95 8.76
CA GLY A 32 -8.12 -21.18 9.86
C GLY A 32 -7.76 -19.77 9.42
N ALA A 33 -8.14 -18.77 10.22
CA ALA A 33 -7.74 -17.38 10.04
C ALA A 33 -6.51 -17.06 10.90
N TRP A 34 -5.58 -16.30 10.34
CA TRP A 34 -4.36 -15.87 11.00
C TRP A 34 -4.14 -14.38 10.79
N ALA A 35 -3.59 -13.71 11.80
CA ALA A 35 -3.20 -12.32 11.75
C ALA A 35 -1.73 -12.18 12.11
N TYR A 36 -1.01 -11.28 11.46
CA TYR A 36 0.35 -10.89 11.84
C TYR A 36 0.43 -9.37 11.93
N GLU A 37 1.30 -8.89 12.81
CA GLU A 37 1.53 -7.47 13.01
C GLU A 37 2.78 -7.06 12.23
N VAL A 38 2.68 -5.94 11.51
CA VAL A 38 3.78 -5.26 10.87
C VAL A 38 3.93 -3.90 11.55
N ARG A 39 5.15 -3.61 12.01
CA ARG A 39 5.50 -2.29 12.55
C ARG A 39 6.52 -1.62 11.66
N HIS A 40 6.35 -0.33 11.49
CA HIS A 40 7.31 0.54 10.83
C HIS A 40 7.22 1.93 11.47
N PRO A 41 8.31 2.72 11.46
CA PRO A 41 8.20 4.15 11.72
C PRO A 41 7.28 4.80 10.67
N VAL A 42 6.70 5.95 11.01
CA VAL A 42 5.91 6.73 10.03
C VAL A 42 6.79 7.04 8.83
N TRP A 43 6.35 6.60 7.64
CA TRP A 43 7.12 6.80 6.41
C TRP A 43 6.94 8.20 5.87
N ARG A 44 8.07 8.86 5.62
CA ARG A 44 8.08 10.11 4.85
C ARG A 44 7.63 9.84 3.42
N ILE A 45 7.00 10.82 2.81
CA ILE A 45 6.54 10.79 1.43
C ILE A 45 7.19 11.89 0.62
N TYR A 46 7.41 11.63 -0.66
CA TYR A 46 7.76 12.67 -1.62
C TYR A 46 6.49 13.39 -2.05
N PRO A 47 6.36 14.71 -1.80
CA PRO A 47 5.18 15.47 -2.19
C PRO A 47 5.09 15.58 -3.72
N ASN A 48 3.87 15.73 -4.24
CA ASN A 48 3.58 15.86 -5.67
C ASN A 48 4.12 14.70 -6.52
N ALA A 49 4.14 13.49 -5.98
CA ALA A 49 4.51 12.30 -6.72
C ALA A 49 3.57 12.11 -7.92
N ALA A 50 4.15 11.69 -9.05
CA ALA A 50 3.43 11.33 -10.25
C ALA A 50 3.78 9.90 -10.64
N ALA A 51 2.81 9.18 -11.19
CA ALA A 51 2.99 7.83 -11.68
C ALA A 51 2.47 7.72 -13.11
N GLU A 52 3.19 6.95 -13.93
CA GLU A 52 2.75 6.51 -15.24
C GLU A 52 2.42 5.03 -15.15
N VAL A 53 1.21 4.65 -15.57
CA VAL A 53 0.73 3.26 -15.49
C VAL A 53 0.58 2.70 -16.90
N GLY A 54 1.62 2.00 -17.37
CA GLY A 54 1.64 1.31 -18.66
C GLY A 54 1.21 -0.16 -18.54
N LEU A 55 0.12 -0.44 -17.82
CA LEU A 55 -0.37 -1.80 -17.57
C LEU A 55 -1.65 -2.09 -18.35
N GLU A 56 -1.68 -3.20 -19.07
CA GLU A 56 -2.87 -3.76 -19.72
C GLU A 56 -3.69 -4.55 -18.67
N PHE A 57 -4.48 -3.84 -17.87
CA PHE A 57 -5.23 -4.43 -16.74
C PHE A 57 -6.17 -5.56 -17.18
N GLY A 58 -6.85 -5.42 -18.32
CA GLY A 58 -7.74 -6.43 -18.86
C GLY A 58 -7.01 -7.75 -19.15
N ARG A 59 -5.75 -7.67 -19.58
CA ARG A 59 -4.92 -8.83 -19.88
C ARG A 59 -4.35 -9.50 -18.62
N VAL A 60 -3.99 -8.71 -17.60
CA VAL A 60 -3.35 -9.22 -16.37
C VAL A 60 -4.38 -9.70 -15.34
N TYR A 61 -5.46 -8.95 -15.15
CA TYR A 61 -6.46 -9.18 -14.11
C TYR A 61 -7.81 -9.67 -14.67
N GLY A 62 -7.98 -9.64 -16.00
CA GLY A 62 -9.18 -10.09 -16.70
C GLY A 62 -10.12 -8.95 -17.12
N PRO A 63 -11.12 -9.22 -17.98
CA PRO A 63 -11.92 -8.19 -18.64
C PRO A 63 -12.65 -7.22 -17.71
N ALA A 64 -13.00 -7.66 -16.49
CA ALA A 64 -13.65 -6.83 -15.49
C ALA A 64 -12.79 -5.64 -15.01
N TRP A 65 -11.49 -5.66 -15.31
CA TRP A 65 -10.52 -4.64 -14.91
C TRP A 65 -10.03 -3.78 -16.08
N ALA A 66 -10.52 -4.02 -17.30
CA ALA A 66 -10.06 -3.31 -18.50
C ALA A 66 -10.28 -1.78 -18.41
N ASP A 67 -11.31 -1.34 -17.69
CA ASP A 67 -11.62 0.09 -17.51
C ASP A 67 -10.54 0.86 -16.72
N LEU A 68 -9.60 0.17 -16.08
CA LEU A 68 -8.43 0.79 -15.43
C LEU A 68 -7.31 1.14 -16.42
N GLU A 69 -7.34 0.62 -17.64
CA GLU A 69 -6.35 0.93 -18.67
C GLU A 69 -6.41 2.42 -19.03
N GLY A 70 -5.29 3.12 -18.86
CA GLY A 70 -5.21 4.57 -19.07
C GLY A 70 -6.00 5.42 -18.06
N ALA A 71 -6.64 4.82 -17.05
CA ALA A 71 -7.36 5.56 -16.02
C ALA A 71 -6.38 6.39 -15.16
N ARG A 72 -6.79 7.62 -14.81
CA ARG A 72 -5.99 8.46 -13.91
C ARG A 72 -6.06 7.90 -12.49
N PRO A 73 -4.92 7.68 -11.81
CA PRO A 73 -4.92 7.26 -10.41
C PRO A 73 -5.67 8.27 -9.52
N ALA A 74 -6.48 7.76 -8.59
CA ALA A 74 -7.19 8.59 -7.63
C ALA A 74 -6.24 9.28 -6.62
N SER A 75 -5.12 8.64 -6.31
CA SER A 75 -4.03 9.19 -5.50
C SER A 75 -2.71 8.53 -5.92
N VAL A 76 -1.60 9.24 -5.72
CA VAL A 76 -0.23 8.73 -5.95
C VAL A 76 0.60 9.06 -4.71
N VAL A 77 1.09 8.01 -4.04
CA VAL A 77 1.91 8.13 -2.83
C VAL A 77 3.24 7.45 -3.05
N LEU A 78 4.33 8.24 -3.03
CA LEU A 78 5.68 7.71 -3.05
C LEU A 78 6.28 7.82 -1.65
N ALA A 79 6.33 6.70 -0.93
CA ALA A 79 6.97 6.62 0.37
C ALA A 79 8.48 6.41 0.21
N GLU A 80 9.29 7.09 1.04
CA GLU A 80 10.72 6.79 1.19
C GLU A 80 10.94 5.34 1.67
N GLY A 81 10.00 4.84 2.48
CA GLY A 81 10.08 3.54 3.12
C GLY A 81 11.07 3.53 4.28
N SER A 82 11.17 2.40 4.96
CA SER A 82 12.16 2.15 6.00
C SER A 82 12.29 0.65 6.25
N GLY A 83 13.20 0.28 7.17
CA GLY A 83 13.13 -1.04 7.80
C GLY A 83 11.77 -1.26 8.45
N VAL A 84 11.31 -2.52 8.39
CA VAL A 84 10.04 -2.97 8.97
C VAL A 84 10.30 -4.14 9.92
N GLU A 85 9.47 -4.24 10.95
CA GLU A 85 9.41 -5.38 11.85
C GLU A 85 8.19 -6.22 11.50
N VAL A 86 8.39 -7.51 11.24
CA VAL A 86 7.31 -8.46 10.96
C VAL A 86 7.22 -9.43 12.12
N HIS A 87 6.12 -9.40 12.85
CA HIS A 87 5.91 -10.27 14.00
C HIS A 87 5.34 -11.63 13.57
N PRO A 88 5.60 -12.71 14.34
CA PRO A 88 5.01 -14.01 14.08
C PRO A 88 3.48 -13.95 14.04
N ARG A 89 2.88 -14.65 13.06
CA ARG A 89 1.42 -14.73 12.96
C ARG A 89 0.81 -15.46 14.16
N ARG A 90 -0.38 -15.03 14.56
CA ARG A 90 -1.25 -15.66 15.55
C ARG A 90 -2.56 -16.10 14.93
N ARG A 91 -3.18 -17.15 15.46
CA ARG A 91 -4.51 -17.59 15.02
C ARG A 91 -5.55 -16.57 15.47
N VAL A 92 -6.52 -16.30 14.61
CA VAL A 92 -7.68 -15.46 14.90
C VAL A 92 -8.85 -16.41 15.19
N GLY A 93 -9.23 -16.51 16.47
CA GLY A 93 -10.28 -17.43 16.93
C GLY A 93 -9.95 -18.05 18.28
#